data_AF-A0A7S2CZS1-F1
#
_entry.id   AF-A0A7S2CZS1-F1
#
_cell.length_a   1.000
_cell.length_b   1.000
_cell.length_c   1.000
_cell.angle_alpha   90.00
_cell.angle_beta   90.00
_cell.angle_gamma   90.00
#
_symmetry.space_group_name_H-M   'P 1'
#
loop_
_entity.id
_entity.type
_entity.pdbx_description
1 polymer ?
#
loop_
_entity_poly.entity_id
_entity_poly.type
_entity_poly.pdbx_seq_one_letter_code
_entity_poly.pdbx_strand_id
1 'polypeptide(L)'
;AELKHSRVAMLAFVGWCMNGAGYHFPGYLSEAEGVTFESLSKLAPKEAWEAMPTSGKAQIVFSIFIAEVVSEMYKPHYTQAGDDFDPIGGLKRYKTPEAMLKAQNTELANGRLA
;
A
#
# COMPACT_ATOMS: atom_id res chain seq x y z
N ALA A 1 -1.07 14.69 -4.54
CA ALA A 1 -0.86 13.69 -5.61
C ALA A 1 0.47 12.96 -5.47
N GLU A 2 1.59 13.68 -5.39
CA GLU A 2 2.94 13.10 -5.25
C GLU A 2 3.05 12.11 -4.07
N LEU A 3 2.69 12.53 -2.86
CA LEU A 3 2.78 11.69 -1.67
C LEU A 3 2.02 10.35 -1.80
N LYS A 4 0.84 10.36 -2.43
CA LYS A 4 0.02 9.15 -2.64
C LYS A 4 0.70 8.19 -3.63
N HIS A 5 1.21 8.71 -4.75
CA HIS A 5 1.96 7.91 -5.72
C HIS A 5 3.24 7.34 -5.12
N SER A 6 3.98 8.16 -4.36
CA SER A 6 5.15 7.75 -3.60
C SER A 6 4.88 6.56 -2.67
N ARG A 7 3.79 6.61 -1.89
CA ARG A 7 3.40 5.50 -0.98
C ARG A 7 3.06 4.22 -1.74
N VAL A 8 2.34 4.34 -2.86
CA VAL A 8 2.01 3.19 -3.71
C VAL A 8 3.28 2.59 -4.34
N ALA A 9 4.20 3.42 -4.85
CA ALA A 9 5.47 2.99 -5.43
C ALA A 9 6.35 2.27 -4.40
N MET A 10 6.49 2.82 -3.19
CA MET A 10 7.25 2.17 -2.11
C MET A 10 6.73 0.77 -1.77
N LEU A 11 5.41 0.60 -1.68
CA LEU A 11 4.80 -0.71 -1.42
C LEU A 11 4.94 -1.66 -2.61
N ALA A 12 4.78 -1.16 -3.83
CA ALA A 12 4.91 -1.95 -5.06
C ALA A 12 6.35 -2.47 -5.24
N PHE A 13 7.35 -1.62 -4.98
CA PHE A 13 8.77 -1.99 -5.06
C PHE A 13 9.11 -3.15 -4.09
N VAL A 14 8.75 -3.02 -2.81
CA VAL A 14 8.97 -4.08 -1.82
C VAL A 14 8.21 -5.35 -2.19
N GLY A 15 6.96 -5.22 -2.62
CA GLY A 15 6.16 -6.35 -3.10
C GLY A 15 6.79 -7.07 -4.28
N TRP A 16 7.37 -6.34 -5.24
CA TRP A 16 8.09 -6.91 -6.37
C TRP A 16 9.33 -7.69 -5.92
N CYS A 17 10.13 -7.11 -5.03
CA CYS A 17 11.31 -7.78 -4.46
C CYS A 17 10.93 -9.06 -3.68
N MET A 18 9.88 -9.01 -2.85
CA MET A 18 9.45 -10.17 -2.05
C MET A 18 8.92 -11.31 -2.93
N ASN A 19 8.09 -10.99 -3.93
CA ASN A 19 7.59 -11.98 -4.87
C ASN A 19 8.74 -12.57 -5.72
N GLY A 20 9.66 -11.72 -6.21
CA GLY A 20 10.83 -12.18 -6.96
C GLY A 20 11.80 -13.05 -6.15
N ALA A 21 11.87 -12.85 -4.83
CA ALA A 21 12.61 -13.69 -3.91
C ALA A 21 11.88 -15.01 -3.55
N GLY A 22 10.63 -15.19 -4.00
CA GLY A 22 9.82 -16.37 -3.70
C GLY A 22 9.30 -16.43 -2.27
N TYR A 23 9.31 -15.31 -1.52
CA TYR A 23 8.70 -15.29 -0.19
C TYR A 23 7.18 -15.32 -0.31
N HIS A 24 6.55 -16.28 0.35
CA HIS A 24 5.10 -16.45 0.34
C HIS A 24 4.58 -16.92 1.70
N PHE A 25 3.29 -16.67 1.94
CA PHE A 25 2.62 -17.21 3.11
C PHE A 25 2.39 -18.73 2.96
N PRO A 26 2.34 -19.49 4.06
CA PRO A 26 1.94 -20.89 4.00
C PRO A 26 0.41 -21.01 3.80
N GLY A 27 -0.02 -22.00 3.02
CA GLY A 27 -1.43 -22.37 2.87
C GLY A 27 -2.11 -21.89 1.58
N TYR A 28 -3.44 -21.77 1.64
CA TYR A 28 -4.30 -21.40 0.53
C TYR A 28 -4.61 -19.89 0.53
N LEU A 29 -4.52 -19.27 -0.64
CA LEU A 29 -5.09 -17.95 -0.87
C LEU A 29 -6.63 -18.07 -1.01
N SER A 30 -7.09 -19.09 -1.72
CA SER A 30 -8.51 -19.41 -1.85
C SER A 30 -8.68 -20.92 -1.83
N GLU A 31 -9.29 -21.43 -0.76
CA GLU A 31 -9.64 -22.85 -0.66
C GLU A 31 -10.73 -23.23 -1.66
N ALA A 32 -11.68 -22.32 -1.93
CA ALA A 32 -12.78 -22.55 -2.86
C ALA A 32 -12.31 -22.71 -4.31
N GLU A 33 -11.27 -21.99 -4.71
CA GLU A 33 -10.69 -22.06 -6.06
C GLU A 33 -9.40 -22.90 -6.11
N GLY A 34 -8.98 -23.49 -4.98
CA GLY A 34 -7.79 -24.34 -4.87
C GLY A 34 -6.46 -23.61 -5.10
N VAL A 35 -6.43 -22.28 -5.01
CA VAL A 35 -5.23 -21.46 -5.28
C VAL A 35 -4.37 -21.37 -4.02
N THR A 36 -3.14 -21.87 -4.09
CA THR A 36 -2.16 -21.78 -3.00
C THR A 36 -1.24 -20.58 -3.17
N PHE A 37 -0.77 -20.02 -2.05
CA PHE A 37 0.25 -18.96 -2.08
C PHE A 37 1.56 -19.43 -2.74
N GLU A 38 1.91 -20.70 -2.54
CA GLU A 38 3.08 -21.30 -3.17
C GLU A 38 2.97 -21.30 -4.71
N SER A 39 1.79 -21.63 -5.25
CA SER A 39 1.58 -21.66 -6.71
C SER A 39 1.79 -20.28 -7.35
N LEU A 40 1.36 -19.21 -6.66
CA LEU A 40 1.53 -17.83 -7.13
C LEU A 40 2.98 -17.36 -7.02
N SER A 41 3.71 -17.78 -5.98
CA SER A 41 5.09 -17.37 -5.75
C SER A 41 6.09 -17.88 -6.80
N LYS A 42 5.72 -18.94 -7.52
CA LYS A 42 6.53 -19.54 -8.60
C LYS A 42 6.37 -18.80 -9.94
N LEU A 43 5.35 -17.95 -10.05
CA LEU A 43 5.04 -17.20 -11.26
C LEU A 43 5.75 -15.85 -11.25
N ALA A 44 5.92 -15.24 -12.43
CA ALA A 44 6.36 -13.85 -12.47
C ALA A 44 5.30 -12.96 -11.76
N PRO A 45 5.68 -11.85 -11.08
CA PRO A 45 4.72 -11.09 -10.26
C PRO A 45 3.49 -10.58 -11.01
N LYS A 46 3.65 -10.27 -12.31
CA LYS A 46 2.53 -9.89 -13.18
C LYS A 46 1.56 -11.07 -13.42
N GLU A 47 2.10 -12.25 -13.67
CA GLU A 47 1.31 -13.47 -13.90
C GLU A 47 0.63 -13.93 -12.61
N ALA A 48 1.30 -13.77 -11.47
CA ALA A 48 0.72 -14.01 -10.15
C ALA A 48 -0.53 -13.14 -9.91
N TRP A 49 -0.50 -11.87 -10.32
CA TRP A 49 -1.69 -11.02 -10.25
C TRP A 49 -2.82 -11.56 -11.14
N GLU A 50 -2.53 -11.99 -12.37
CA GLU A 50 -3.55 -12.55 -13.26
C GLU A 50 -4.16 -13.83 -12.70
N ALA A 51 -3.35 -14.71 -12.12
CA ALA A 51 -3.76 -15.99 -11.55
C ALA A 51 -4.55 -15.87 -10.23
N MET A 52 -4.60 -14.68 -9.60
CA MET A 52 -5.42 -14.52 -8.41
C MET A 52 -6.94 -14.61 -8.72
N PRO A 53 -7.73 -15.18 -7.80
CA PRO A 53 -9.18 -15.15 -7.86
C PRO A 53 -9.77 -13.74 -8.07
N THR A 54 -10.75 -13.62 -8.96
CA THR A 54 -11.44 -12.34 -9.23
C THR A 54 -12.11 -11.78 -7.98
N SER A 55 -12.64 -12.65 -7.11
CA SER A 55 -13.23 -12.28 -5.83
C SER A 55 -12.20 -11.59 -4.91
N GLY A 56 -10.97 -12.09 -4.85
CA GLY A 56 -9.88 -11.48 -4.10
C GLY A 56 -9.46 -10.12 -4.67
N LYS A 57 -9.34 -10.00 -6.00
CA LYS A 57 -9.07 -8.70 -6.66
C LYS A 57 -10.16 -7.68 -6.34
N ALA A 58 -11.43 -8.09 -6.40
CA ALA A 58 -12.57 -7.23 -6.10
C ALA A 58 -12.55 -6.74 -4.64
N GLN A 59 -12.19 -7.61 -3.68
CA GLN A 59 -12.03 -7.22 -2.28
C GLN A 59 -10.94 -6.15 -2.10
N ILE A 60 -9.78 -6.33 -2.74
CA ILE A 60 -8.67 -5.35 -2.68
C ILE A 60 -9.12 -3.99 -3.21
N VAL A 61 -9.72 -3.96 -4.41
CA VAL A 61 -10.19 -2.72 -5.04
C VAL A 61 -11.27 -2.05 -4.19
N PHE A 62 -12.19 -2.83 -3.63
CA PHE A 62 -13.26 -2.30 -2.77
C PHE A 62 -12.72 -1.70 -1.47
N SER A 63 -11.73 -2.35 -0.83
CA SER A 63 -11.07 -1.81 0.35
C SER A 63 -10.31 -0.51 0.04
N ILE A 64 -9.61 -0.45 -1.10
CA ILE A 64 -8.95 0.78 -1.55
C ILE A 64 -9.97 1.88 -1.80
N PHE A 65 -11.10 1.56 -2.44
CA PHE A 65 -12.18 2.52 -2.69
C PHE A 65 -12.71 3.14 -1.38
N ILE A 66 -12.97 2.32 -0.35
CA ILE A 66 -13.40 2.84 0.96
C ILE A 66 -12.33 3.75 1.57
N ALA A 67 -11.06 3.33 1.54
CA ALA A 67 -9.96 4.12 2.08
C ALA A 67 -9.82 5.49 1.38
N GLU A 68 -9.95 5.51 0.07
CA GLU A 68 -9.95 6.75 -0.74
C GLU A 68 -11.11 7.66 -0.37
N VAL A 69 -12.34 7.13 -0.31
CA VAL A 69 -13.53 7.90 0.08
C VAL A 69 -13.38 8.50 1.49
N VAL A 70 -12.91 7.72 2.46
CA VAL A 70 -12.70 8.20 3.84
C VAL A 70 -11.63 9.29 3.88
N SER A 71 -10.54 9.13 3.12
CA SER A 71 -9.46 10.12 3.08
C SER A 71 -9.90 11.47 2.49
N GLU A 72 -10.81 11.47 1.52
CA GLU A 72 -11.38 12.67 0.90
C GLU A 72 -12.49 13.31 1.76
N MET A 73 -13.20 12.51 2.57
CA MET A 73 -14.22 13.01 3.50
C MET A 73 -13.61 13.67 4.76
N TYR A 74 -12.32 13.51 5.00
CA TYR A 74 -11.64 14.09 6.15
C TYR A 74 -11.57 15.61 6.05
N LYS A 75 -11.96 16.30 7.13
CA LYS A 75 -12.02 17.76 7.19
C LYS A 75 -11.10 18.31 8.27
N PRO A 76 -10.44 19.46 8.05
CA PRO A 76 -10.38 20.23 6.80
C PRO A 76 -9.73 19.43 5.66
N HIS A 77 -10.19 19.64 4.43
CA HIS A 77 -9.66 18.91 3.27
C HIS A 77 -8.22 19.38 3.01
N TYR A 78 -7.33 18.46 2.64
CA TYR A 78 -5.94 18.79 2.32
C TYR A 78 -5.77 19.86 1.22
N THR A 79 -6.75 20.05 0.33
CA THR A 79 -6.76 21.15 -0.67
C THR A 79 -7.08 22.52 -0.06
N GLN A 80 -7.62 22.56 1.15
CA GLN A 80 -7.97 23.74 1.93
C GLN A 80 -7.03 23.90 3.15
N ALA A 81 -5.75 23.53 2.98
CA ALA A 81 -4.72 23.55 4.02
C ALA A 81 -5.05 22.69 5.26
N GLY A 82 -5.87 21.65 5.07
CA GLY A 82 -6.01 20.60 6.07
C GLY A 82 -4.84 19.63 6.10
N ASP A 83 -4.69 18.94 7.22
CA ASP A 83 -3.65 17.93 7.39
C ASP A 83 -3.96 16.66 6.57
N ASP A 84 -2.90 15.93 6.22
CA ASP A 84 -3.04 14.62 5.60
C ASP A 84 -3.74 13.63 6.55
N PHE A 85 -4.46 12.67 5.96
CA PHE A 85 -5.18 11.65 6.72
C PHE A 85 -4.21 10.73 7.50
N ASP A 86 -4.20 10.85 8.82
CA ASP A 86 -3.44 10.02 9.77
C ASP A 86 -4.39 9.31 10.76
N PRO A 87 -4.94 8.14 10.39
CA PRO A 87 -5.98 7.47 11.19
C PRO A 87 -5.46 6.92 12.53
N ILE A 88 -4.15 6.70 12.66
CA ILE A 88 -3.54 6.10 13.85
C ILE A 88 -2.72 7.10 14.67
N GLY A 89 -2.67 8.37 14.24
CA GLY A 89 -1.86 9.40 14.88
C GLY A 89 -0.36 9.09 14.85
N GLY A 90 0.11 8.38 13.82
CA GLY A 90 1.51 7.98 13.68
C GLY A 90 2.48 9.16 13.62
N LEU A 91 2.03 10.34 13.17
CA LEU A 91 2.83 11.56 13.17
C LEU A 91 3.12 12.09 14.58
N LYS A 92 2.32 11.74 15.59
CA LYS A 92 2.53 12.14 17.00
C LYS A 92 3.82 11.57 17.61
N ARG A 93 4.46 10.59 16.96
CA ARG A 93 5.78 10.09 17.35
C ARG A 93 6.87 11.16 17.22
N TYR A 94 6.69 12.12 16.32
CA TYR A 94 7.61 13.22 16.13
C TYR A 94 7.23 14.39 17.05
N LYS A 95 7.94 14.51 18.17
CA LYS A 95 7.66 15.53 19.20
C LYS A 95 8.07 16.94 18.79
N THR A 96 9.01 17.08 17.85
CA THR A 96 9.48 18.38 17.36
C THR A 96 9.03 18.61 15.91
N PRO A 97 8.65 19.84 15.54
CA PRO A 97 8.26 20.17 14.16
C PRO A 97 9.37 19.86 13.14
N GLU A 98 10.63 20.10 13.52
CA GLU A 98 11.79 19.82 12.66
C GLU A 98 11.97 18.33 12.38
N ALA A 99 11.75 17.47 13.38
CA ALA A 99 11.83 16.02 13.19
C ALA A 99 10.71 15.51 12.28
N MET A 100 9.51 16.08 12.40
CA MET A 100 8.38 15.77 11.53
C MET A 100 8.65 16.16 10.09
N LEU A 101 9.13 17.40 9.86
CA LEU A 101 9.50 17.88 8.53
C LEU A 101 10.59 17.01 7.90
N LYS A 102 11.62 16.65 8.67
CA LYS A 102 12.69 15.75 8.20
C LYS A 102 12.13 14.39 7.79
N ALA A 103 11.20 13.83 8.56
CA ALA A 103 10.58 12.56 8.25
C ALA A 103 9.73 12.62 6.97
N GLN A 104 8.92 13.68 6.81
CA GLN A 104 8.12 13.90 5.59
C GLN A 104 9.00 14.05 4.35
N ASN A 105 10.10 14.81 4.45
CA ASN A 105 11.06 14.95 3.36
C ASN A 105 11.75 13.62 3.01
N THR A 106 12.03 12.80 4.02
CA THR A 106 12.61 11.46 3.83
C THR A 106 11.61 10.52 3.14
N GLU A 107 10.33 10.58 3.53
CA GLU A 107 9.26 9.82 2.89
C GLU A 107 9.12 10.19 1.41
N LEU A 108 9.12 11.49 1.09
CA LEU A 108 9.09 11.95 -0.29
C LEU A 108 10.33 11.53 -1.08
N ALA A 109 11.53 11.62 -0.49
CA ALA A 109 12.77 11.21 -1.14
C ALA A 109 12.78 9.70 -1.44
N ASN A 110 12.35 8.86 -0.48
CA ASN A 110 12.22 7.42 -0.69
C ASN A 110 11.15 7.09 -1.73
N GLY A 111 10.03 7.82 -1.72
CA GLY A 111 8.97 7.65 -2.70
C GLY A 111 9.32 8.06 -4.12
N ARG A 112 10.21 9.03 -4.29
CA ARG A 112 10.77 9.42 -5.60
C ARG A 112 11.80 8.40 -6.13
N LEU A 113 12.41 7.63 -5.23
CA LEU A 113 13.40 6.61 -5.57
C LEU A 113 12.75 5.25 -5.92
N ALA A 114 11.66 4.92 -5.22
CA ALA A 114 10.90 3.69 -5.39
C ALA A 114 10.17 3.63 -6.74
#